data_AF-A0A2P5FKT4-F1
#
_entry.id   AF-A0A2P5FKT4-F1
#
_cell.length_a   1.000
_cell.length_b   1.000
_cell.length_c   1.000
_cell.angle_alpha   90.00
_cell.angle_beta   90.00
_cell.angle_gamma   90.00
#
_symmetry.space_group_name_H-M   'P 1'
#
loop_
_entity.id
_entity.type
_entity.pdbx_description
1 polymer ?
#
loop_
_entity_poly.entity_id
_entity_poly.type
_entity_poly.pdbx_seq_one_letter_code
_entity_poly.pdbx_strand_id
1 'polypeptide(L)'
;MLCFPLLQLSPFLTTLLKNQPSPSNFLPRKTGPFSHQCPTFSALSHYPNRHFSGYPRFFPASFCGVSGSFSSSSEDDFDVELGRLLGLLPEEMRDRLSEHPELHQLIEVVMDLGRKPLARFPSGDFVLSHSHITVEDLEYATSQVGDFAIDNRAGISRTLHRISAIRNRKSAIIGLTCRVGRAISGSANLLRYLVQDGASLLLIGPPGVGKTTIIREIARMLANDYNKRVMIVDTSNEIGGDGDIPHAGIGNARRMQVPNSDLQHEVESLRFYGTINIGLFLFMGLLDNGS
;
A
#
# COMPACT_ATOMS: atom_id res chain seq x y z
N MET A 1 43.32 1.10 -38.29
CA MET A 1 43.62 0.51 -39.62
C MET A 1 42.92 -0.84 -39.69
N LEU A 2 42.39 -1.21 -40.87
CA LEU A 2 41.46 -2.32 -41.21
C LEU A 2 39.98 -1.92 -40.96
N CYS A 3 39.14 -1.43 -41.90
CA CYS A 3 38.78 -1.70 -43.32
C CYS A 3 37.84 -2.91 -43.58
N PHE A 4 36.51 -2.62 -43.64
CA PHE A 4 35.36 -3.12 -44.46
C PHE A 4 35.01 -4.63 -44.58
N PRO A 5 33.82 -5.05 -45.12
CA PRO A 5 32.57 -4.36 -45.57
C PRO A 5 31.25 -4.93 -44.95
N LEU A 6 30.08 -4.26 -44.88
CA LEU A 6 29.06 -3.88 -45.90
C LEU A 6 28.40 -5.04 -46.69
N LEU A 7 27.17 -5.40 -46.31
CA LEU A 7 26.08 -6.02 -47.12
C LEU A 7 24.75 -5.58 -46.46
N GLN A 8 24.10 -4.50 -46.90
CA GLN A 8 23.01 -4.46 -47.90
C GLN A 8 21.99 -5.61 -47.82
N LEU A 9 20.79 -5.30 -47.34
CA LEU A 9 19.51 -5.63 -47.98
C LEU A 9 18.48 -4.54 -47.60
N SER A 10 17.77 -4.07 -48.62
CA SER A 10 16.98 -2.84 -48.67
C SER A 10 15.47 -3.17 -48.73
N PRO A 11 14.54 -2.21 -48.92
CA PRO A 11 13.29 -2.14 -48.16
C PRO A 11 12.06 -2.55 -48.98
N PHE A 12 11.00 -3.04 -48.31
CA PHE A 12 9.69 -3.17 -48.94
C PHE A 12 8.57 -2.57 -48.07
N LEU A 13 8.01 -1.49 -48.64
CA LEU A 13 6.65 -0.97 -48.52
C LEU A 13 6.20 -0.21 -47.26
N THR A 14 6.46 1.09 -47.33
CA THR A 14 5.63 2.20 -46.88
C THR A 14 4.30 2.25 -47.64
N THR A 15 3.16 1.92 -47.02
CA THR A 15 1.85 2.52 -47.38
C THR A 15 0.83 2.33 -46.25
N LEU A 16 0.44 3.43 -45.58
CA LEU A 16 -0.89 3.75 -45.03
C LEU A 16 -0.80 4.64 -43.77
N LEU A 17 -0.35 5.89 -43.98
CA LEU A 17 -0.81 7.04 -43.21
C LEU A 17 -1.50 7.99 -44.19
N LYS A 18 -2.83 7.95 -44.22
CA LYS A 18 -3.70 9.05 -44.65
C LYS A 18 -5.15 8.62 -44.43
N ASN A 19 -5.77 9.16 -43.38
CA ASN A 19 -7.05 9.87 -43.45
C ASN A 19 -7.56 10.17 -42.02
N GLN A 20 -7.39 11.43 -41.60
CA GLN A 20 -8.27 12.10 -40.63
C GLN A 20 -9.55 12.52 -41.37
N PRO A 21 -10.70 12.61 -40.68
CA PRO A 21 -11.17 13.96 -40.34
C PRO A 21 -11.88 14.09 -38.97
N SER A 22 -11.65 15.21 -38.31
CA SER A 22 -12.60 15.92 -37.41
C SER A 22 -13.28 17.06 -38.22
N PRO A 23 -14.28 17.84 -37.72
CA PRO A 23 -14.95 17.85 -36.40
C PRO A 23 -16.51 18.02 -36.48
N SER A 24 -17.24 17.83 -35.37
CA SER A 24 -18.44 18.65 -35.10
C SER A 24 -18.87 18.65 -33.63
N ASN A 25 -19.31 19.84 -33.22
CA ASN A 25 -19.71 20.26 -31.89
C ASN A 25 -20.98 19.54 -31.38
N PHE A 26 -20.97 19.10 -30.12
CA PHE A 26 -22.21 18.83 -29.38
C PHE A 26 -22.23 19.64 -28.08
N LEU A 27 -23.10 20.65 -28.07
CA LEU A 27 -23.49 21.44 -26.91
C LEU A 27 -24.33 20.60 -25.93
N PRO A 28 -24.32 20.92 -24.62
CA PRO A 28 -25.04 20.16 -23.60
C PRO A 28 -26.53 20.53 -23.58
N ARG A 29 -27.41 19.53 -23.64
CA ARG A 29 -28.86 19.70 -23.46
C ARG A 29 -29.21 19.59 -21.97
N LYS A 30 -29.77 20.67 -21.41
CA LYS A 30 -30.40 20.69 -20.08
C LYS A 30 -31.73 19.93 -20.12
N THR A 31 -31.97 19.07 -19.14
CA THR A 31 -33.32 18.61 -18.76
C THR A 31 -33.43 18.55 -17.24
N GLY A 32 -34.50 19.16 -16.70
CA GLY A 32 -34.79 19.35 -15.28
C GLY A 32 -35.27 18.09 -14.55
N PRO A 33 -35.76 18.26 -13.30
CA PRO A 33 -35.77 17.20 -12.29
C PRO A 33 -37.01 16.30 -12.42
N PHE A 34 -36.81 14.99 -12.34
CA PHE A 34 -37.88 14.03 -12.13
C PHE A 34 -37.69 13.30 -10.81
N SER A 35 -38.61 13.58 -9.89
CA SER A 35 -38.89 12.84 -8.67
C SER A 35 -39.50 11.48 -9.02
N HIS A 36 -38.93 10.38 -8.52
CA HIS A 36 -39.64 9.11 -8.45
C HIS A 36 -39.56 8.52 -7.04
N GLN A 37 -40.75 8.43 -6.45
CA GLN A 37 -41.07 7.79 -5.20
C GLN A 37 -40.82 6.28 -5.28
N CYS A 38 -40.27 5.71 -4.21
CA CYS A 38 -40.22 4.27 -3.98
C CYS A 38 -41.63 3.73 -3.69
N PRO A 39 -42.09 2.65 -4.35
CA PRO A 39 -43.21 1.89 -3.84
C PRO A 39 -42.70 0.79 -2.90
N THR A 40 -43.15 0.87 -1.65
CA THR A 40 -43.26 -0.27 -0.73
C THR A 40 -44.29 -1.24 -1.29
N PHE A 41 -44.01 -2.54 -1.38
CA PHE A 41 -45.07 -3.55 -1.27
C PHE A 41 -44.58 -4.88 -0.70
N SER A 42 -45.54 -5.50 -0.03
CA SER A 42 -45.53 -6.55 0.98
C SER A 42 -45.27 -7.97 0.48
N ALA A 43 -44.93 -8.82 1.46
CA ALA A 43 -44.81 -10.27 1.36
C ALA A 43 -46.10 -10.97 0.87
N LEU A 44 -45.94 -12.08 0.13
CA LEU A 44 -46.70 -13.33 0.28
C LEU A 44 -46.08 -14.47 -0.56
N SER A 45 -45.67 -15.51 0.18
CA SER A 45 -45.79 -16.97 0.00
C SER A 45 -45.88 -17.66 -1.38
N HIS A 46 -45.10 -18.75 -1.45
CA HIS A 46 -45.38 -20.10 -2.03
C HIS A 46 -45.13 -20.33 -3.53
N TYR A 47 -44.05 -21.07 -3.86
CA TYR A 47 -44.03 -22.40 -4.52
C TYR A 47 -42.56 -22.90 -4.66
N PRO A 48 -42.27 -24.20 -4.89
CA PRO A 48 -41.46 -25.02 -3.99
C PRO A 48 -40.03 -25.26 -4.46
N ASN A 49 -39.21 -25.59 -3.46
CA ASN A 49 -37.79 -25.83 -3.50
C ASN A 49 -37.48 -27.27 -3.99
N ARG A 50 -36.66 -27.42 -5.03
CA ARG A 50 -35.91 -28.67 -5.28
C ARG A 50 -34.49 -28.47 -4.77
N HIS A 51 -34.15 -29.30 -3.79
CA HIS A 51 -32.86 -29.41 -3.12
C HIS A 51 -31.65 -29.34 -4.06
N PHE A 52 -30.70 -28.45 -3.75
CA PHE A 52 -29.28 -28.76 -3.75
C PHE A 52 -28.62 -28.15 -2.51
N SER A 53 -28.25 -29.03 -1.59
CA SER A 53 -27.29 -28.88 -0.48
C SER A 53 -25.98 -28.24 -0.97
N GLY A 54 -25.24 -27.39 -0.25
CA GLY A 54 -25.33 -26.84 1.09
C GLY A 54 -24.08 -25.97 1.30
N TYR A 55 -24.26 -24.68 1.59
CA TYR A 55 -23.21 -23.79 2.08
C TYR A 55 -23.78 -23.07 3.32
N PRO A 56 -23.16 -23.16 4.51
CA PRO A 56 -23.67 -22.46 5.67
C PRO A 56 -23.39 -20.96 5.55
N ARG A 57 -24.43 -20.16 5.73
CA ARG A 57 -24.32 -18.71 5.98
C ARG A 57 -23.82 -18.51 7.41
N PHE A 58 -22.68 -17.85 7.59
CA PHE A 58 -22.18 -17.48 8.91
C PHE A 58 -22.62 -16.05 9.28
N PHE A 59 -23.32 -15.93 10.40
CA PHE A 59 -23.46 -14.69 11.18
C PHE A 59 -22.27 -14.58 12.15
N PRO A 60 -21.83 -13.37 12.52
CA PRO A 60 -20.67 -13.19 13.40
C PRO A 60 -21.10 -13.41 14.86
N ALA A 61 -20.49 -14.38 15.53
CA ALA A 61 -20.60 -14.53 16.98
C ALA A 61 -19.22 -14.78 17.58
N SER A 62 -18.85 -13.88 18.49
CA SER A 62 -17.97 -14.05 19.65
C SER A 62 -16.54 -14.55 19.41
N PHE A 63 -15.59 -13.61 19.48
CA PHE A 63 -14.18 -13.88 19.74
C PHE A 63 -14.02 -14.57 21.10
N CYS A 64 -13.77 -15.88 21.10
CA CYS A 64 -13.25 -16.58 22.27
C CYS A 64 -11.72 -16.48 22.24
N GLY A 65 -11.15 -15.92 23.31
CA GLY A 65 -9.72 -15.71 23.48
C GLY A 65 -8.94 -17.01 23.48
N VAL A 66 -7.99 -17.11 22.55
CA VAL A 66 -6.89 -18.07 22.63
C VAL A 66 -5.69 -17.29 23.14
N SER A 67 -5.35 -17.53 24.41
CA SER A 67 -4.08 -17.10 25.02
C SER A 67 -2.94 -17.93 24.42
N GLY A 68 -2.50 -17.54 23.23
CA GLY A 68 -1.22 -17.99 22.67
C GLY A 68 -0.18 -16.91 22.96
N SER A 69 0.93 -17.28 23.59
CA SER A 69 2.07 -16.39 23.84
C SER A 69 2.50 -15.71 22.55
N PHE A 70 2.16 -14.43 22.43
CA PHE A 70 2.51 -13.59 21.30
C PHE A 70 3.99 -13.20 21.42
N SER A 71 4.72 -13.34 20.32
CA SER A 71 6.16 -13.09 20.24
C SER A 71 6.47 -11.61 20.55
N SER A 72 7.27 -11.36 21.59
CA SER A 72 7.73 -10.02 21.99
C SER A 72 8.43 -9.25 20.85
N SER A 73 9.01 -9.95 19.88
CA SER A 73 9.81 -9.36 18.81
C SER A 73 9.07 -8.36 17.92
N SER A 74 7.75 -8.53 17.69
CA SER A 74 7.01 -7.63 16.80
C SER A 74 6.63 -6.30 17.45
N GLU A 75 6.47 -6.27 18.77
CA GLU A 75 6.23 -5.01 19.49
C GLU A 75 7.53 -4.21 19.63
N ASP A 76 8.64 -4.90 19.94
CA ASP A 76 9.97 -4.29 19.98
C ASP A 76 10.35 -3.65 18.63
N ASP A 77 10.04 -4.31 17.50
CA ASP A 77 10.28 -3.76 16.16
C ASP A 77 9.44 -2.50 15.89
N PHE A 78 8.18 -2.48 16.33
CA PHE A 78 7.30 -1.32 16.14
C PHE A 78 7.77 -0.10 16.93
N ASP A 79 8.24 -0.29 18.17
CA ASP A 79 8.75 0.82 18.99
C ASP A 79 9.99 1.47 18.38
N VAL A 80 10.88 0.65 17.80
CA VAL A 80 12.04 1.15 17.05
C VAL A 80 11.61 1.93 15.82
N GLU A 81 10.60 1.47 15.09
CA GLU A 81 10.07 2.19 13.93
C GLU A 81 9.39 3.50 14.31
N LEU A 82 8.53 3.46 15.32
CA LEU A 82 7.83 4.63 15.84
C LEU A 82 8.82 5.68 16.33
N GLY A 83 9.89 5.26 17.01
CA GLY A 83 10.98 6.14 17.42
C GLY A 83 11.61 6.92 16.25
N ARG A 84 11.71 6.31 15.05
CA ARG A 84 12.20 7.03 13.85
C ARG A 84 11.24 8.09 13.36
N LEU A 85 9.92 7.85 13.42
CA LEU A 85 8.92 8.87 13.09
C LEU A 85 8.93 10.00 14.12
N LEU A 86 9.05 9.67 15.41
CA LEU A 86 9.15 10.66 16.47
C LEU A 86 10.43 11.50 16.36
N GLY A 87 11.52 10.93 15.82
CA GLY A 87 12.75 11.64 15.52
C GLY A 87 12.60 12.78 14.50
N LEU A 88 11.54 12.75 13.68
CA LEU A 88 11.22 13.83 12.73
C LEU A 88 10.67 15.08 13.43
N LEU A 89 10.19 14.95 14.66
CA LEU A 89 9.51 16.01 15.38
C LEU A 89 10.50 16.79 16.26
N PRO A 90 10.28 18.10 16.45
CA PRO A 90 10.98 18.86 17.48
C PRO A 90 10.83 18.23 18.86
N GLU A 91 11.85 18.43 19.72
CA GLU A 91 11.95 17.79 21.04
C GLU A 91 10.69 17.96 21.89
N GLU A 92 10.14 19.17 21.99
CA GLU A 92 8.92 19.44 22.77
C GLU A 92 7.73 18.57 22.32
N MET A 93 7.54 18.39 21.01
CA MET A 93 6.43 17.62 20.46
C MET A 93 6.64 16.12 20.66
N ARG A 94 7.89 15.67 20.53
CA ARG A 94 8.29 14.27 20.76
C ARG A 94 8.05 13.87 22.21
N ASP A 95 8.42 14.71 23.17
CA ASP A 95 8.27 14.41 24.60
C ASP A 95 6.78 14.33 24.96
N ARG A 96 5.97 15.29 24.50
CA ARG A 96 4.51 15.28 24.66
C ARG A 96 3.84 14.04 24.07
N LEU A 97 4.30 13.56 22.92
CA LEU A 97 3.81 12.31 22.35
C LEU A 97 4.21 11.10 23.18
N SER A 98 5.46 11.08 23.65
CA SER A 98 6.02 9.97 24.41
C SER A 98 5.30 9.75 25.75
N GLU A 99 4.78 10.84 26.34
CA GLU A 99 3.98 10.80 27.56
C GLU A 99 2.50 10.41 27.33
N HIS A 100 2.03 10.37 26.08
CA HIS A 100 0.62 10.11 25.80
C HIS A 100 0.26 8.64 26.04
N PRO A 101 -0.83 8.31 26.78
CA PRO A 101 -1.17 6.93 27.13
C PRO A 101 -1.50 6.05 25.93
N GLU A 102 -1.94 6.66 24.82
CA GLU A 102 -2.31 5.97 23.58
C GLU A 102 -1.22 6.05 22.49
N LEU A 103 0.04 6.32 22.84
CA LEU A 103 1.14 6.47 21.88
C LEU A 103 1.19 5.36 20.81
N HIS A 104 1.09 4.09 21.22
CA HIS A 104 1.09 2.95 20.29
C HIS A 104 -0.08 2.95 19.29
N GLN A 105 -1.16 3.69 19.61
CA GLN A 105 -2.35 3.86 18.78
C GLN A 105 -2.31 5.13 17.92
N LEU A 106 -1.23 5.91 17.94
CA LEU A 106 -1.03 7.09 17.11
C LEU A 106 -1.37 6.80 15.64
N ILE A 107 -2.22 7.63 15.04
CA ILE A 107 -2.65 7.48 13.64
C ILE A 107 -1.77 8.34 12.75
N GLU A 108 -1.71 9.64 13.05
CA GLU A 108 -0.89 10.58 12.31
C GLU A 108 -0.54 11.82 13.14
N VAL A 109 0.53 12.51 12.74
CA VAL A 109 0.92 13.82 13.24
C VAL A 109 0.79 14.83 12.10
N VAL A 110 0.14 15.96 12.36
CA VAL A 110 -0.13 17.04 11.41
C VAL A 110 0.62 18.29 11.86
N MET A 111 1.44 18.83 10.96
CA MET A 111 2.23 20.04 11.18
C MET A 111 1.97 21.01 10.03
N ASP A 112 1.17 22.05 10.26
CA ASP A 112 0.86 23.06 9.24
C ASP A 112 1.43 24.41 9.67
N LEU A 113 2.16 25.07 8.78
CA LEU A 113 2.79 26.38 9.04
C LEU A 113 1.77 27.38 9.60
N GLY A 114 2.09 27.98 10.75
CA GLY A 114 1.23 28.94 11.43
C GLY A 114 0.05 28.32 12.20
N ARG A 115 0.00 26.99 12.35
CA ARG A 115 -1.01 26.27 13.15
C ARG A 115 -0.35 25.51 14.29
N LYS A 116 -1.14 25.17 15.30
CA LYS A 116 -0.67 24.29 16.37
C LYS A 116 -0.53 22.87 15.83
N PRO A 117 0.56 22.15 16.15
CA PRO A 117 0.73 20.75 15.75
C PRO A 117 -0.30 19.86 16.44
N LEU A 118 -0.80 18.87 15.70
CA LEU A 118 -1.81 17.91 16.18
C LEU A 118 -1.31 16.49 16.01
N ALA A 119 -1.58 15.65 16.99
CA ALA A 119 -1.55 14.19 16.87
C ALA A 119 -2.97 13.65 16.85
N ARG A 120 -3.23 12.65 16.03
CA ARG A 120 -4.53 11.98 15.96
C ARG A 120 -4.47 10.61 16.58
N PHE A 121 -5.39 10.35 17.49
CA PHE A 121 -5.61 9.07 18.14
C PHE A 121 -7.04 8.58 17.87
N PRO A 122 -7.37 7.31 18.13
CA PRO A 122 -8.75 6.82 18.06
C PRO A 122 -9.69 7.59 19.01
N SER A 123 -9.17 8.10 20.12
CA SER A 123 -9.88 8.91 21.10
C SER A 123 -10.13 10.36 20.64
N GLY A 124 -9.36 10.86 19.68
CA GLY A 124 -9.50 12.21 19.11
C GLY A 124 -8.17 12.89 18.81
N ASP A 125 -8.27 14.19 18.48
CA ASP A 125 -7.12 15.04 18.18
C ASP A 125 -6.50 15.58 19.48
N PHE A 126 -5.17 15.52 19.58
CA PHE A 126 -4.37 15.98 20.70
C PHE A 126 -3.38 17.06 20.23
N VAL A 127 -3.34 18.20 20.93
CA VAL A 127 -2.45 19.32 20.59
C VAL A 127 -1.06 19.09 21.18
N LEU A 128 -0.04 19.00 20.32
CA LEU A 128 1.33 18.67 20.74
C LEU A 128 2.10 19.85 21.33
N SER A 129 1.82 21.06 20.86
CA SER A 129 2.42 22.30 21.38
C SER A 129 1.42 23.44 21.28
N HIS A 130 1.54 24.40 22.21
CA HIS A 130 0.80 25.65 22.14
C HIS A 130 1.44 26.66 21.18
N SER A 131 2.70 26.45 20.83
CA SER A 131 3.40 27.19 19.78
C SER A 131 2.90 26.79 18.40
N HIS A 132 2.92 27.74 17.46
CA HIS A 132 2.59 27.46 16.06
C HIS A 132 3.80 26.84 15.37
N ILE A 133 3.56 25.94 14.42
CA ILE A 133 4.59 25.39 13.54
C ILE A 133 5.26 26.51 12.76
N THR A 134 6.58 26.51 12.78
CA THR A 134 7.47 27.44 12.08
C THR A 134 8.01 26.82 10.79
N VAL A 135 8.72 27.61 9.98
CA VAL A 135 9.38 27.08 8.77
C VAL A 135 10.53 26.17 9.19
N GLU A 136 11.24 26.53 10.25
CA GLU A 136 12.36 25.81 10.83
C GLU A 136 11.94 24.41 11.30
N ASP A 137 10.75 24.26 11.90
CA ASP A 137 10.21 22.94 12.28
C ASP A 137 10.00 22.02 11.08
N LEU A 138 9.49 22.58 9.97
CA LEU A 138 9.26 21.84 8.73
C LEU A 138 10.58 21.49 8.04
N GLU A 139 11.55 22.40 8.04
CA GLU A 139 12.91 22.17 7.52
C GLU A 139 13.63 21.10 8.34
N TYR A 140 13.53 21.14 9.67
CA TYR A 140 14.04 20.09 10.54
C TYR A 140 13.46 18.73 10.18
N ALA A 141 12.13 18.61 10.13
CA ALA A 141 11.46 17.34 9.81
C ALA A 141 11.84 16.83 8.41
N THR A 142 11.86 17.70 7.40
CA THR A 142 12.19 17.32 6.01
C THR A 142 13.64 16.90 5.84
N SER A 143 14.58 17.48 6.60
CA SER A 143 15.99 17.08 6.60
C SER A 143 16.21 15.62 7.05
N GLN A 144 15.30 15.07 7.84
CA GLN A 144 15.40 13.72 8.41
C GLN A 144 14.76 12.63 7.53
N VAL A 145 13.81 12.98 6.65
CA VAL A 145 13.02 12.02 5.84
C VAL A 145 13.71 11.68 4.52
N GLY A 146 14.49 12.61 3.94
CA GLY A 146 15.09 12.49 2.62
C GLY A 146 14.22 13.10 1.51
N ASP A 147 14.45 12.70 0.26
CA ASP A 147 13.79 13.30 -0.90
C ASP A 147 12.32 12.87 -1.02
N PHE A 148 11.45 13.86 -1.26
CA PHE A 148 10.06 13.61 -1.61
C PHE A 148 9.94 13.22 -3.08
N ALA A 149 9.14 12.18 -3.35
CA ALA A 149 8.77 11.79 -4.70
C ALA A 149 7.88 12.86 -5.38
N ILE A 150 7.61 12.64 -6.67
CA ILE A 150 6.84 13.56 -7.53
C ILE A 150 5.42 13.80 -6.99
N ASP A 151 4.84 12.85 -6.23
CA ASP A 151 3.52 12.96 -5.62
C ASP A 151 3.51 13.66 -4.25
N ASN A 152 4.63 14.29 -3.85
CA ASN A 152 4.85 14.91 -2.54
C ASN A 152 4.78 13.93 -1.37
N ARG A 153 5.10 12.65 -1.61
CA ARG A 153 5.22 11.67 -0.55
C ARG A 153 6.67 11.22 -0.39
N ALA A 154 6.99 10.91 0.84
CA ALA A 154 8.19 10.19 1.23
C ALA A 154 7.79 9.17 2.29
N GLY A 155 8.68 8.22 2.55
CA GLY A 155 8.58 7.36 3.71
C GLY A 155 9.93 7.24 4.38
N ILE A 156 9.92 6.66 5.58
CA ILE A 156 11.14 6.49 6.35
C ILE A 156 11.71 5.11 6.00
N SER A 157 12.98 5.06 5.61
CA SER A 157 13.63 3.80 5.24
C SER A 157 13.47 2.74 6.33
N ARG A 158 13.15 1.50 5.90
CA ARG A 158 12.86 0.33 6.74
C ARG A 158 11.57 0.41 7.57
N THR A 159 10.74 1.44 7.44
CA THR A 159 9.44 1.54 8.13
C THR A 159 8.29 1.56 7.13
N LEU A 160 7.06 1.44 7.62
CA LEU A 160 5.84 1.66 6.81
C LEU A 160 5.26 3.07 6.95
N HIS A 161 5.94 3.96 7.68
CA HIS A 161 5.46 5.31 7.92
C HIS A 161 5.50 6.16 6.65
N ARG A 162 4.49 7.02 6.48
CA ARG A 162 4.31 7.83 5.26
C ARG A 162 4.26 9.31 5.62
N ILE A 163 5.10 10.10 4.96
CA ILE A 163 5.21 11.54 5.16
C ILE A 163 4.69 12.22 3.89
N SER A 164 3.60 12.96 4.02
CA SER A 164 3.02 13.72 2.90
C SER A 164 3.28 15.21 3.10
N ALA A 165 3.89 15.85 2.12
CA ALA A 165 4.13 17.28 2.14
C ALA A 165 3.02 18.06 1.43
N ILE A 166 2.60 19.15 2.06
CA ILE A 166 1.73 20.16 1.45
C ILE A 166 2.63 21.29 0.97
N ARG A 167 2.53 21.65 -0.32
CA ARG A 167 3.35 22.70 -0.92
C ARG A 167 2.50 23.89 -1.35
N ASN A 168 3.08 25.09 -1.25
CA ASN A 168 2.48 26.30 -1.79
C ASN A 168 2.75 26.43 -3.31
N ARG A 169 2.26 27.51 -3.93
CA ARG A 169 2.43 27.78 -5.37
C ARG A 169 3.89 28.00 -5.81
N LYS A 170 4.80 28.26 -4.87
CA LYS A 170 6.24 28.38 -5.11
C LYS A 170 6.97 27.05 -4.83
N SER A 171 6.24 25.95 -4.66
CA SER A 171 6.75 24.62 -4.33
C SER A 171 7.43 24.52 -2.96
N ALA A 172 7.33 25.53 -2.09
CA ALA A 172 7.84 25.45 -0.73
C ALA A 172 6.91 24.59 0.14
N ILE A 173 7.49 23.76 1.00
CA ILE A 173 6.74 22.94 1.96
C ILE A 173 6.15 23.86 3.02
N ILE A 174 4.83 23.80 3.19
CA ILE A 174 4.06 24.60 4.17
C ILE A 174 3.30 23.71 5.15
N GLY A 175 3.39 22.40 5.01
CA GLY A 175 2.85 21.47 5.99
C GLY A 175 3.28 20.02 5.73
N LEU A 176 3.20 19.21 6.77
CA LEU A 176 3.52 17.79 6.76
C LEU A 176 2.40 16.99 7.44
N THR A 177 2.09 15.83 6.89
CA THR A 177 1.26 14.80 7.52
C THR A 177 2.09 13.52 7.63
N CYS A 178 2.45 13.16 8.85
CA CYS A 178 3.26 12.00 9.18
C CYS A 178 2.33 10.87 9.68
N ARG A 179 2.04 9.90 8.82
CA ARG A 179 1.16 8.76 9.13
C ARG A 179 1.94 7.57 9.65
N VAL A 180 1.45 7.00 10.74
CA VAL A 180 2.03 5.79 11.34
C VAL A 180 1.57 4.57 10.54
N GLY A 181 2.47 4.05 9.71
CA GLY A 181 2.33 2.71 9.13
C GLY A 181 2.54 1.61 10.17
N ARG A 182 1.81 0.51 10.03
CA ARG A 182 1.90 -0.68 10.89
C ARG A 182 1.94 -1.94 10.05
N ALA A 183 2.71 -2.93 10.50
CA ALA A 183 2.59 -4.31 10.03
C ALA A 183 1.78 -5.12 11.02
N ILE A 184 0.72 -5.78 10.53
CA ILE A 184 -0.21 -6.55 11.36
C ILE A 184 -0.05 -8.02 11.02
N SER A 185 0.56 -8.77 11.94
CA SER A 185 0.72 -10.21 11.86
C SER A 185 -0.61 -10.94 12.07
N GLY A 186 -0.72 -12.16 11.53
CA GLY A 186 -1.90 -13.01 11.71
C GLY A 186 -3.11 -12.65 10.84
N SER A 187 -3.04 -11.58 10.05
CA SER A 187 -4.09 -11.16 9.11
C SER A 187 -4.39 -12.21 8.02
N ALA A 188 -3.42 -13.06 7.69
CA ALA A 188 -3.56 -14.15 6.70
C ALA A 188 -3.79 -15.53 7.32
N ASN A 189 -4.09 -15.64 8.63
CA ASN A 189 -4.23 -16.94 9.31
C ASN A 189 -5.33 -17.84 8.72
N LEU A 190 -6.41 -17.26 8.20
CA LEU A 190 -7.47 -18.03 7.55
C LEU A 190 -7.06 -18.56 6.17
N LEU A 191 -6.00 -18.02 5.58
CA LEU A 191 -5.50 -18.39 4.25
C LEU A 191 -4.30 -19.33 4.31
N ARG A 192 -3.86 -19.77 5.51
CA ARG A 192 -2.62 -20.58 5.67
C ARG A 192 -2.60 -21.81 4.79
N TYR A 193 -3.71 -22.53 4.70
CA TYR A 193 -3.81 -23.75 3.89
C TYR A 193 -3.65 -23.45 2.39
N LEU A 194 -4.33 -22.42 1.87
CA LEU A 194 -4.19 -22.02 0.46
C LEU A 194 -2.78 -21.58 0.11
N VAL A 195 -2.13 -20.87 1.04
CA VAL A 195 -0.75 -20.41 0.89
C VAL A 195 0.22 -21.60 0.91
N GLN A 196 -0.01 -22.58 1.79
CA GLN A 196 0.81 -23.79 1.90
C GLN A 196 0.70 -24.67 0.65
N ASP A 197 -0.51 -24.82 0.11
CA ASP A 197 -0.80 -25.63 -1.07
C ASP A 197 -0.24 -25.01 -2.37
N GLY A 198 0.25 -23.76 -2.31
CA GLY A 198 0.79 -23.06 -3.48
C GLY A 198 -0.30 -22.67 -4.47
N ALA A 199 -1.51 -22.38 -4.00
CA ALA A 199 -2.56 -21.87 -4.89
C ALA A 199 -2.22 -20.43 -5.36
N SER A 200 -2.63 -20.09 -6.58
CA SER A 200 -2.63 -18.69 -7.01
C SER A 200 -3.75 -17.93 -6.31
N LEU A 201 -3.42 -16.82 -5.65
CA LEU A 201 -4.35 -16.05 -4.82
C LEU A 201 -4.53 -14.63 -5.34
N LEU A 202 -5.77 -14.27 -5.70
CA LEU A 202 -6.16 -12.91 -6.06
C LEU A 202 -7.00 -12.26 -4.96
N LEU A 203 -6.53 -11.13 -4.43
CA LEU A 203 -7.24 -10.36 -3.42
C LEU A 203 -7.92 -9.15 -4.07
N ILE A 204 -9.26 -9.14 -4.10
CA ILE A 204 -10.06 -8.05 -4.66
C ILE A 204 -10.90 -7.41 -3.55
N GLY A 205 -11.01 -6.09 -3.57
CA GLY A 205 -11.90 -5.37 -2.68
C GLY A 205 -11.66 -3.86 -2.75
N PRO A 206 -12.55 -3.06 -2.13
CA PRO A 206 -12.42 -1.61 -2.06
C PRO A 206 -11.05 -1.15 -1.50
N PRO A 207 -10.62 0.09 -1.75
CA PRO A 207 -9.48 0.68 -1.05
C PRO A 207 -9.66 0.61 0.48
N GLY A 208 -8.57 0.39 1.21
CA GLY A 208 -8.57 0.39 2.68
C GLY A 208 -9.03 -0.90 3.37
N VAL A 209 -9.51 -1.93 2.66
CA VAL A 209 -9.98 -3.19 3.28
C VAL A 209 -8.89 -4.14 3.77
N GLY A 210 -7.61 -3.73 3.75
CA GLY A 210 -6.50 -4.54 4.28
C GLY A 210 -5.85 -5.53 3.30
N LYS A 211 -6.09 -5.39 1.98
CA LYS A 211 -5.45 -6.25 0.96
C LYS A 211 -3.94 -6.31 1.10
N THR A 212 -3.28 -5.15 1.16
CA THR A 212 -1.82 -5.04 1.28
C THR A 212 -1.31 -5.66 2.59
N THR A 213 -2.08 -5.54 3.68
CA THR A 213 -1.75 -6.16 4.97
C THR A 213 -1.69 -7.69 4.85
N ILE A 214 -2.69 -8.28 4.18
CA ILE A 214 -2.72 -9.73 3.92
C ILE A 214 -1.54 -10.14 3.01
N ILE A 215 -1.25 -9.37 1.95
CA ILE A 215 -0.14 -9.68 1.03
C ILE A 215 1.20 -9.71 1.77
N ARG A 216 1.48 -8.71 2.62
CA ARG A 216 2.72 -8.68 3.41
C ARG A 216 2.85 -9.92 4.30
N GLU A 217 1.78 -10.29 5.00
CA GLU A 217 1.79 -11.45 5.88
C GLU A 217 1.96 -12.77 5.10
N ILE A 218 1.32 -12.91 3.93
CA ILE A 218 1.54 -14.08 3.05
C ILE A 218 3.00 -14.16 2.61
N ALA A 219 3.61 -13.04 2.20
CA ALA A 219 5.01 -13.01 1.79
C ALA A 219 5.94 -13.42 2.94
N ARG A 220 5.72 -12.87 4.14
CA ARG A 220 6.46 -13.22 5.36
C ARG A 220 6.33 -14.70 5.68
N MET A 221 5.12 -15.24 5.66
CA MET A 221 4.87 -16.66 5.93
C MET A 221 5.56 -17.56 4.90
N LEU A 222 5.45 -17.25 3.60
CA LEU A 222 6.12 -18.02 2.55
C LEU A 222 7.65 -18.00 2.71
N ALA A 223 8.23 -16.83 3.01
CA ALA A 223 9.67 -16.67 3.12
C ALA A 223 10.25 -17.26 4.42
N ASN A 224 9.59 -17.05 5.57
CA ASN A 224 10.13 -17.40 6.89
C ASN A 224 9.58 -18.74 7.40
N ASP A 225 8.26 -18.92 7.36
CA ASP A 225 7.62 -20.11 7.94
C ASP A 225 7.80 -21.32 7.00
N TYR A 226 7.67 -21.11 5.68
CA TYR A 226 7.78 -22.16 4.66
C TYR A 226 9.12 -22.20 3.91
N ASN A 227 10.07 -21.29 4.25
CA ASN A 227 11.41 -21.21 3.65
C ASN A 227 11.42 -21.21 2.11
N LYS A 228 10.42 -20.57 1.49
CA LYS A 228 10.34 -20.42 0.04
C LYS A 228 11.15 -19.22 -0.43
N ARG A 229 11.66 -19.30 -1.66
CA ARG A 229 12.23 -18.13 -2.34
C ARG A 229 11.07 -17.24 -2.80
N VAL A 230 10.95 -16.05 -2.22
CA VAL A 230 9.88 -15.10 -2.52
C VAL A 230 10.46 -13.81 -3.08
N MET A 231 9.86 -13.32 -4.16
CA MET A 231 10.15 -12.04 -4.78
C MET A 231 8.89 -11.20 -4.81
N ILE A 232 8.91 -10.05 -4.13
CA ILE A 232 7.84 -9.06 -4.21
C ILE A 232 8.15 -8.07 -5.32
N VAL A 233 7.22 -7.90 -6.26
CA VAL A 233 7.26 -6.84 -7.26
C VAL A 233 6.39 -5.70 -6.75
N ASP A 234 7.04 -4.62 -6.31
CA ASP A 234 6.41 -3.48 -5.64
C ASP A 234 6.44 -2.24 -6.54
N THR A 235 5.29 -1.85 -7.07
CA THR A 235 5.16 -0.70 -7.97
C THR A 235 4.90 0.61 -7.23
N SER A 236 4.29 0.54 -6.04
CA SER A 236 3.84 1.71 -5.28
C SER A 236 4.55 1.88 -3.94
N ASN A 237 5.53 1.02 -3.64
CA ASN A 237 6.20 0.90 -2.34
C ASN A 237 5.22 0.62 -1.19
N GLU A 238 4.00 0.16 -1.48
CA GLU A 238 3.02 -0.12 -0.45
C GLU A 238 3.31 -1.44 0.27
N ILE A 239 3.97 -2.41 -0.37
CA ILE A 239 4.16 -3.75 0.23
C ILE A 239 5.42 -3.73 1.11
N GLY A 240 6.57 -3.37 0.55
CA GLY A 240 7.85 -3.40 1.25
C GLY A 240 8.22 -2.09 1.97
N GLY A 241 7.39 -1.06 1.90
CA GLY A 241 7.69 0.27 2.47
C GLY A 241 8.57 1.12 1.55
N ASP A 242 8.93 2.32 2.00
CA ASP A 242 9.77 3.24 1.22
C ASP A 242 11.29 3.03 1.49
N GLY A 243 12.12 3.65 0.65
CA GLY A 243 13.58 3.52 0.68
C GLY A 243 14.11 2.25 0.02
N ASP A 244 15.43 2.05 0.02
CA ASP A 244 16.08 0.90 -0.65
C ASP A 244 15.94 -0.41 0.15
N ILE A 245 15.87 -0.30 1.47
CA ILE A 245 15.84 -1.44 2.38
C ILE A 245 14.38 -1.74 2.76
N PRO A 246 13.85 -2.93 2.42
CA PRO A 246 12.46 -3.26 2.69
C PRO A 246 12.19 -3.41 4.20
N HIS A 247 10.96 -3.13 4.59
CA HIS A 247 10.42 -3.31 5.94
C HIS A 247 10.38 -4.80 6.35
N ALA A 248 10.67 -5.12 7.61
CA ALA A 248 10.80 -6.49 8.12
C ALA A 248 9.51 -7.33 8.02
N GLY A 249 8.36 -6.67 7.92
CA GLY A 249 7.03 -7.28 7.77
C GLY A 249 6.81 -8.10 6.49
N ILE A 250 7.75 -8.14 5.53
CA ILE A 250 7.75 -9.11 4.42
C ILE A 250 8.65 -10.32 4.67
N GLY A 251 9.29 -10.40 5.84
CA GLY A 251 10.25 -11.45 6.20
C GLY A 251 11.49 -11.44 5.30
N ASN A 252 12.01 -12.61 4.99
CA ASN A 252 13.16 -12.83 4.12
C ASN A 252 12.81 -12.70 2.62
N ALA A 253 11.59 -12.28 2.28
CA ALA A 253 11.21 -12.04 0.90
C ALA A 253 12.08 -10.93 0.30
N ARG A 254 12.53 -11.15 -0.93
CA ARG A 254 13.23 -10.12 -1.69
C ARG A 254 12.21 -9.11 -2.20
N ARG A 255 12.65 -7.88 -2.48
CA ARG A 255 11.83 -6.85 -3.13
C ARG A 255 12.48 -6.31 -4.39
N MET A 256 11.67 -6.12 -5.42
CA MET A 256 12.02 -5.44 -6.66
C MET A 256 11.08 -4.23 -6.79
N GLN A 257 11.67 -3.03 -6.85
CA GLN A 257 10.92 -1.80 -7.07
C GLN A 257 10.78 -1.53 -8.56
N VAL A 258 9.56 -1.25 -9.00
CA VAL A 258 9.28 -0.94 -10.41
C VAL A 258 9.12 0.58 -10.56
N PRO A 259 9.90 1.26 -11.42
CA PRO A 259 9.87 2.72 -11.54
C PRO A 259 8.54 3.31 -12.02
N ASN A 260 7.80 2.56 -12.84
CA ASN A 260 6.48 2.95 -13.35
C ASN A 260 5.61 1.69 -13.49
N SER A 261 4.33 1.78 -13.14
CA SER A 261 3.35 0.72 -13.34
C SER A 261 3.31 0.21 -14.78
N ASP A 262 3.53 1.07 -15.77
CA ASP A 262 3.50 0.68 -17.18
C ASP A 262 4.65 -0.27 -17.57
N LEU A 263 5.74 -0.26 -16.80
CA LEU A 263 6.91 -1.12 -17.00
C LEU A 263 6.80 -2.44 -16.23
N GLN A 264 5.71 -2.69 -15.51
CA GLN A 264 5.55 -3.89 -14.69
C GLN A 264 5.66 -5.18 -15.52
N HIS A 265 5.09 -5.18 -16.74
CA HIS A 265 5.14 -6.34 -17.63
C HIS A 265 6.55 -6.69 -18.11
N GLU A 266 7.47 -5.71 -18.18
CA GLU A 266 8.86 -5.97 -18.55
C GLU A 266 9.60 -6.68 -17.42
N VAL A 267 9.31 -6.31 -16.18
CA VAL A 267 9.85 -6.97 -14.99
C VAL A 267 9.31 -8.39 -14.84
N GLU A 268 8.04 -8.62 -15.16
CA GLU A 268 7.42 -9.96 -15.17
C GLU A 268 8.09 -10.91 -16.18
N SER A 269 8.75 -10.38 -17.21
CA SER A 269 9.50 -11.17 -18.20
C SER A 269 10.89 -11.61 -17.72
N LEU A 270 11.41 -11.03 -16.63
CA LEU A 270 12.64 -11.50 -15.99
C LEU A 270 12.38 -12.87 -15.36
N ARG A 271 13.00 -13.91 -15.92
CA ARG A 271 12.90 -15.27 -15.38
C ARG A 271 13.62 -15.39 -14.04
N PHE A 272 12.89 -15.20 -12.95
CA PHE A 272 13.33 -15.62 -11.61
C PHE A 272 13.08 -17.12 -11.44
N TYR A 273 13.96 -17.95 -12.02
CA TYR A 273 13.82 -19.40 -11.97
C TYR A 273 13.62 -19.93 -10.54
N GLY A 274 12.48 -20.60 -10.31
CA GLY A 274 12.08 -21.21 -9.05
C GLY A 274 11.85 -20.23 -7.88
N THR A 275 11.43 -18.99 -8.19
CA THR A 275 11.04 -17.98 -7.19
C THR A 275 9.54 -17.72 -7.27
N ILE A 276 8.90 -17.59 -6.11
CA ILE A 276 7.50 -17.24 -5.98
C ILE A 276 7.36 -15.72 -6.12
N ASN A 277 6.66 -15.24 -7.14
CA ASN A 277 6.45 -13.80 -7.38
C ASN A 277 5.13 -13.31 -6.75
N ILE A 278 5.19 -12.27 -5.91
CA ILE A 278 4.04 -11.63 -5.28
C ILE A 278 3.97 -10.18 -5.77
N GLY A 279 2.90 -9.80 -6.48
CA GLY A 279 2.69 -8.44 -7.00
C GLY A 279 1.28 -7.91 -6.75
N LEU A 280 1.10 -6.59 -6.88
CA LEU A 280 -0.21 -5.92 -6.74
C LEU A 280 -1.16 -6.21 -7.92
N PHE A 281 -0.64 -6.82 -8.99
CA PHE A 281 -1.42 -7.57 -9.97
C PHE A 281 -0.90 -9.00 -10.01
N LEU A 282 -1.85 -9.94 -9.93
CA LEU A 282 -1.68 -11.38 -9.87
C LEU A 282 -0.90 -11.95 -11.06
N PHE A 283 0.25 -12.59 -10.81
CA PHE A 283 0.67 -13.78 -11.55
C PHE A 283 1.62 -14.64 -10.67
N MET A 284 1.03 -15.58 -9.92
CA MET A 284 1.80 -16.60 -9.19
C MET A 284 2.08 -17.79 -10.12
N GLY A 285 3.10 -17.68 -10.95
CA GLY A 285 3.67 -18.84 -11.63
C GLY A 285 4.55 -19.62 -10.65
N LEU A 286 3.95 -20.53 -9.87
CA LEU A 286 4.72 -21.60 -9.22
C LEU A 286 5.20 -22.53 -10.33
N LEU A 287 6.45 -22.37 -10.76
CA LEU A 287 7.11 -23.39 -11.57
C LEU A 287 7.49 -24.54 -10.66
N ASP A 288 7.06 -25.73 -11.06
CA ASP A 288 7.45 -27.04 -10.53
C ASP A 288 8.91 -27.04 -10.08
N ASN A 289 9.12 -27.53 -8.86
CA ASN A 289 10.46 -27.94 -8.43
C ASN A 289 10.86 -29.13 -9.31
N GLY A 290 11.66 -28.86 -10.33
CA GLY A 290 12.40 -29.90 -11.03
C GLY A 290 13.42 -30.52 -10.07
N SER A 291 13.07 -31.69 -9.55
CA SER A 291 13.97 -32.80 -9.22
C SER A 291 13.13 -34.04 -8.97
#